data_AF-A0A956I1N0-F1
#
_entry.id   AF-A0A956I1N0-F1
#
_cell.length_a   1.000
_cell.length_b   1.000
_cell.length_c   1.000
_cell.angle_alpha   90.00
_cell.angle_beta   90.00
_cell.angle_gamma   90.00
#
_symmetry.space_group_name_H-M   'P 1'
#
loop_
_entity.id
_entity.type
_entity.pdbx_description
1 polymer ?
#
loop_
_entity_poly.entity_id
_entity_poly.type
_entity_poly.pdbx_seq_one_letter_code
_entity_poly.pdbx_strand_id
1 'polypeptide(L)'
;MRYEIDNPAGCLITARVHALATAEDADTYSADLGSAVRGIRGDRQPVLLADHRPVAVYPQPATDRLVELFQQMNRRLARVAILVAPSNATMYLQLSRLVREAGFENRRVFQQGPVALEFIGRVLQPHEIVAAESFLAELDG
;
A
#
# COMPACT_ATOMS: atom_id res chain seq x y z
N MET A 1 -9.30 2.76 14.77
CA MET A 1 -7.99 3.07 14.17
C MET A 1 -8.20 3.25 12.67
N ARG A 2 -7.66 4.32 12.04
CA ARG A 2 -7.91 4.62 10.62
C ARG A 2 -7.03 3.78 9.70
N TYR A 3 -5.80 3.54 10.13
CA TYR A 3 -4.83 2.67 9.47
C TYR A 3 -3.77 2.22 10.49
N GLU A 4 -3.01 1.20 10.11
CA GLU A 4 -1.82 0.70 10.79
C GLU A 4 -0.67 0.64 9.78
N ILE A 5 0.56 0.95 10.20
CA ILE A 5 1.76 0.88 9.36
C ILE A 5 2.85 0.19 10.17
N ASP A 6 3.53 -0.78 9.58
CA ASP A 6 4.64 -1.50 10.20
C ASP A 6 5.78 -1.73 9.21
N ASN A 7 6.98 -2.03 9.73
CA ASN A 7 8.15 -2.49 8.99
C ASN A 7 8.60 -3.84 9.56
N PRO A 8 7.94 -4.95 9.17
CA PRO A 8 8.21 -6.24 9.79
C PRO A 8 9.59 -6.81 9.42
N ALA A 9 10.19 -6.37 8.30
CA ALA A 9 11.50 -6.83 7.86
C ALA A 9 12.13 -5.90 6.82
N GLY A 10 13.41 -5.61 6.97
CA GLY A 10 14.24 -4.98 5.94
C GLY A 10 13.59 -3.76 5.27
N CYS A 11 13.41 -3.80 3.96
CA CYS A 11 12.79 -2.73 3.17
C CYS A 11 11.26 -2.87 3.02
N LEU A 12 10.64 -3.92 3.55
CA LEU A 12 9.21 -4.15 3.44
C LEU A 12 8.44 -3.30 4.47
N ILE A 13 7.53 -2.47 3.99
CA ILE A 13 6.54 -1.76 4.79
C ILE A 13 5.19 -2.41 4.52
N THR A 14 4.45 -2.70 5.58
CA THR A 14 3.05 -3.13 5.50
C THR A 14 2.15 -2.01 5.97
N ALA A 15 0.95 -1.92 5.39
CA ALA A 15 -0.07 -1.01 5.86
C ALA A 15 -1.43 -1.71 5.84
N ARG A 16 -2.24 -1.52 6.89
CA ARG A 16 -3.65 -1.95 6.90
C ARG A 16 -4.50 -0.71 7.00
N VAL A 17 -5.27 -0.40 5.98
CA VAL A 17 -6.11 0.81 5.91
C VAL A 17 -7.56 0.42 6.14
N HIS A 18 -8.20 1.04 7.11
CA HIS A 18 -9.59 0.81 7.49
C HIS A 18 -10.51 1.92 6.97
N ALA A 19 -10.05 3.18 7.00
CA ALA A 19 -10.78 4.32 6.47
C ALA A 19 -9.87 5.53 6.28
N LEU A 20 -10.12 6.31 5.22
CA LEU A 20 -9.62 7.68 5.03
C LEU A 20 -10.80 8.52 4.56
N ALA A 21 -11.43 9.25 5.48
CA ALA A 21 -12.68 9.97 5.22
C ALA A 21 -12.45 11.40 4.73
N THR A 22 -11.28 11.97 4.99
CA THR A 22 -10.95 13.36 4.67
C THR A 22 -9.59 13.47 3.97
N ALA A 23 -9.29 14.65 3.41
CA ALA A 23 -7.94 14.94 2.92
C ALA A 23 -6.91 14.91 4.06
N GLU A 24 -7.28 15.35 5.26
CA GLU A 24 -6.43 15.31 6.46
C GLU A 24 -6.10 13.88 6.88
N ASP A 25 -7.04 12.93 6.74
CA ASP A 25 -6.76 11.51 6.97
C ASP A 25 -5.69 10.99 6.02
N ALA A 26 -5.78 11.36 4.74
CA ALA A 26 -4.80 11.00 3.72
C ALA A 26 -3.43 11.64 4.00
N ASP A 27 -3.42 12.91 4.44
CA ASP A 27 -2.19 13.60 4.86
C ASP A 27 -1.51 12.91 6.03
N THR A 28 -2.29 12.57 7.07
CA THR A 28 -1.78 11.88 8.26
C THR A 28 -1.19 10.52 7.87
N TYR A 29 -1.93 9.75 7.06
CA TYR A 29 -1.44 8.47 6.53
C TYR A 29 -0.14 8.62 5.74
N SER A 30 -0.03 9.63 4.87
CA SER A 30 1.20 9.85 4.11
C SER A 30 2.35 10.35 4.96
N ALA A 31 2.09 11.12 6.03
CA ALA A 31 3.13 11.59 6.93
C ALA A 31 3.75 10.40 7.69
N ASP A 32 2.89 9.50 8.19
CA ASP A 32 3.30 8.30 8.92
C ASP A 32 4.00 7.29 8.00
N LEU A 33 3.45 7.04 6.80
CA LEU A 33 4.12 6.22 5.78
C LEU A 33 5.47 6.82 5.40
N GLY A 34 5.54 8.14 5.22
CA GLY A 34 6.78 8.85 4.95
C GLY A 34 7.80 8.71 6.08
N SER A 35 7.34 8.63 7.34
CA SER A 35 8.18 8.35 8.50
C SER A 35 8.73 6.92 8.46
N ALA A 36 7.87 5.93 8.19
CA ALA A 36 8.29 4.53 8.03
C ALA A 36 9.32 4.36 6.90
N VAL A 37 9.09 5.00 5.74
CA VAL A 37 10.03 5.04 4.60
C VAL A 37 11.39 5.61 4.99
N ARG A 38 11.43 6.69 5.79
CA ARG A 38 12.70 7.27 6.29
C ARG A 38 13.37 6.41 7.36
N GLY A 39 12.61 5.56 8.06
CA GLY A 39 13.10 4.64 9.07
C GLY A 39 13.88 3.46 8.49
N ILE A 40 13.61 3.09 7.24
CA ILE A 40 14.32 2.01 6.53
C ILE A 40 15.82 2.33 6.43
N ARG A 41 16.65 1.35 6.78
CA ARG A 41 18.12 1.45 6.72
C ARG A 41 18.67 0.66 5.52
N GLY A 42 19.80 1.11 5.00
CA GLY A 42 20.50 0.50 3.87
C GLY A 42 20.16 1.13 2.52
N ASP A 43 20.73 0.58 1.45
CA ASP A 43 20.70 1.19 0.10
C ASP A 43 19.50 0.77 -0.75
N ARG A 44 18.65 -0.13 -0.24
CA ARG A 44 17.49 -0.65 -0.96
C ARG A 44 16.29 0.27 -0.79
N GLN A 45 15.62 0.57 -1.89
CA GLN A 45 14.40 1.36 -1.87
C GLN A 45 13.26 0.57 -1.18
N PRO A 46 12.47 1.22 -0.31
CA PRO A 46 11.36 0.57 0.39
C PRO A 46 10.28 0.01 -0.55
N VAL A 47 9.61 -1.05 -0.10
CA VAL A 47 8.52 -1.73 -0.80
C VAL A 47 7.28 -1.68 0.08
N LEU A 48 6.12 -1.29 -0.48
CA LEU A 48 4.88 -1.21 0.27
C LEU A 48 3.91 -2.34 -0.12
N LEU A 49 3.41 -3.06 0.86
CA LEU A 49 2.26 -3.97 0.75
C LEU A 49 1.11 -3.43 1.61
N ALA A 50 0.07 -2.91 0.98
CA ALA A 50 -1.04 -2.24 1.66
C ALA A 50 -2.35 -3.04 1.53
N ASP A 51 -2.97 -3.39 2.64
CA ASP A 51 -4.31 -3.96 2.72
C ASP A 51 -5.36 -2.85 2.76
N HIS A 52 -6.24 -2.82 1.76
CA HIS A 52 -7.42 -1.96 1.70
C HIS A 52 -8.72 -2.78 1.64
N ARG A 53 -8.67 -4.10 1.86
CA ARG A 53 -9.86 -4.97 1.87
C ARG A 53 -10.95 -4.50 2.84
N PRO A 54 -10.65 -3.90 4.01
CA PRO A 54 -11.68 -3.36 4.91
C PRO A 54 -12.35 -2.07 4.40
N VAL A 55 -11.79 -1.39 3.40
CA VAL A 55 -12.31 -0.10 2.91
C VAL A 55 -13.43 -0.34 1.91
N ALA A 56 -14.60 0.27 2.15
CA ALA A 56 -15.71 0.22 1.22
C ALA A 56 -15.47 1.09 -0.04
N VAL A 57 -15.16 2.37 0.15
CA VAL A 57 -14.85 3.34 -0.89
C VAL A 57 -14.24 4.58 -0.23
N TYR A 58 -13.38 5.31 -0.94
CA TYR A 58 -12.93 6.62 -0.47
C TYR A 58 -13.88 7.73 -0.93
N PRO A 59 -14.23 8.69 -0.07
CA PRO A 59 -14.92 9.90 -0.50
C PRO A 59 -14.01 10.76 -1.40
N GLN A 60 -14.61 11.65 -2.19
CA GLN A 60 -13.90 12.45 -3.19
C GLN A 60 -12.73 13.26 -2.60
N PRO A 61 -12.87 13.98 -1.46
CA PRO A 61 -11.75 14.76 -0.92
C PRO A 61 -10.52 13.91 -0.54
N ALA A 62 -10.73 12.70 -0.03
CA ALA A 62 -9.64 11.76 0.26
C ALA A 62 -9.02 11.21 -1.03
N THR A 63 -9.85 10.94 -2.04
CA THR A 63 -9.44 10.43 -3.35
C THR A 63 -8.51 11.41 -4.08
N ASP A 64 -8.92 12.68 -4.17
CA ASP A 64 -8.13 13.72 -4.82
C ASP A 64 -6.76 13.85 -4.13
N ARG A 65 -6.77 13.87 -2.79
CA ARG A 65 -5.54 13.97 -2.02
C ARG A 65 -4.63 12.75 -2.19
N LEU A 66 -5.18 11.54 -2.23
CA LEU A 66 -4.41 10.31 -2.43
C LEU A 66 -3.66 10.28 -3.77
N VAL A 67 -4.22 10.85 -4.85
CA VAL A 67 -3.52 10.92 -6.15
C VAL A 67 -2.24 11.76 -6.03
N GLU A 68 -2.34 12.94 -5.41
CA GLU A 68 -1.19 13.83 -5.19
C GLU A 68 -0.12 13.15 -4.33
N LEU A 69 -0.54 12.45 -3.28
CA LEU A 69 0.35 11.73 -2.37
C LEU A 69 1.02 10.53 -3.06
N PHE A 70 0.30 9.80 -3.91
CA PHE A 70 0.89 8.73 -4.72
C PHE A 70 1.99 9.27 -5.62
N GLN A 71 1.75 10.38 -6.32
CA GLN A 71 2.74 11.02 -7.19
C GLN A 71 4.00 11.42 -6.43
N GLN A 72 3.86 11.99 -5.23
CA GLN A 72 4.99 12.35 -4.38
C GLN A 72 5.79 11.13 -3.90
N MET A 73 5.11 9.99 -3.69
CA MET A 73 5.72 8.74 -3.22
C MET A 73 6.39 7.90 -4.30
N ASN A 74 6.06 8.10 -5.58
CA ASN A 74 6.57 7.26 -6.68
C ASN A 74 8.11 7.18 -6.73
N ARG A 75 8.83 8.24 -6.34
CA ARG A 75 10.30 8.27 -6.34
C ARG A 75 10.94 7.63 -5.11
N ARG A 76 10.15 7.35 -4.06
CA ARG A 76 10.65 6.86 -2.77
C ARG A 76 10.44 5.37 -2.55
N LEU A 77 9.66 4.71 -3.40
CA LEU A 77 9.30 3.30 -3.26
C LEU A 77 9.78 2.53 -4.49
N ALA A 78 10.32 1.33 -4.28
CA ALA A 78 10.68 0.43 -5.37
C ALA A 78 9.42 -0.15 -6.03
N ARG A 79 8.47 -0.61 -5.20
CA ARG A 79 7.20 -1.21 -5.61
C ARG A 79 6.11 -0.97 -4.57
N VAL A 80 4.86 -0.94 -5.04
CA VAL A 80 3.67 -0.86 -4.21
C VAL A 80 2.61 -1.84 -4.68
N ALA A 81 2.16 -2.72 -3.79
CA ALA A 81 0.99 -3.55 -3.99
C ALA A 81 -0.13 -3.08 -3.06
N ILE A 82 -1.33 -2.84 -3.62
CA ILE A 82 -2.53 -2.50 -2.88
C ILE A 82 -3.54 -3.63 -3.03
N LEU A 83 -3.93 -4.25 -1.93
CA LEU A 83 -4.92 -5.33 -1.89
C LEU A 83 -6.32 -4.77 -1.66
N VAL A 84 -7.28 -5.24 -2.45
CA VAL A 84 -8.69 -4.86 -2.34
C VAL A 84 -9.55 -6.12 -2.27
N ALA A 85 -10.67 -6.06 -1.56
CA ALA A 85 -11.51 -7.24 -1.39
C ALA A 85 -12.02 -7.72 -2.77
N PRO A 86 -11.99 -9.03 -3.07
CA PRO A 86 -12.51 -9.57 -4.34
C PRO A 86 -13.97 -9.16 -4.59
N SER A 87 -14.76 -9.03 -3.53
CA SER A 87 -16.16 -8.62 -3.55
C SER A 87 -16.38 -7.12 -3.76
N ASN A 88 -15.34 -6.29 -3.66
CA ASN A 88 -15.48 -4.84 -3.70
C ASN A 88 -14.98 -4.25 -5.04
N ALA A 89 -15.80 -4.39 -6.08
CA ALA A 89 -15.50 -3.87 -7.41
C ALA A 89 -15.36 -2.33 -7.44
N THR A 90 -16.15 -1.61 -6.65
CA THR A 90 -16.11 -0.14 -6.57
C THR A 90 -14.75 0.35 -6.11
N MET A 91 -14.24 -0.20 -5.00
CA MET A 91 -12.93 0.16 -4.48
C MET A 91 -11.81 -0.22 -5.44
N TYR A 92 -11.91 -1.39 -6.09
CA TYR A 92 -10.93 -1.83 -7.09
C TYR A 92 -10.85 -0.85 -8.26
N LEU A 93 -11.99 -0.45 -8.82
CA LEU A 93 -12.05 0.52 -9.92
C LEU A 93 -11.55 1.90 -9.50
N GLN A 94 -11.94 2.37 -8.32
CA GLN A 94 -11.48 3.64 -7.78
C GLN A 94 -9.95 3.65 -7.65
N LEU A 95 -9.37 2.71 -6.91
CA LEU A 95 -7.91 2.64 -6.73
C LEU A 95 -7.17 2.42 -8.05
N SER A 96 -7.67 1.57 -8.93
CA SER A 96 -7.03 1.33 -10.24
C SER A 96 -6.97 2.62 -11.07
N ARG A 97 -8.02 3.46 -11.00
CA ARG A 97 -8.00 4.79 -11.61
C ARG A 97 -6.93 5.68 -10.97
N LEU A 98 -6.88 5.77 -9.63
CA LEU A 98 -5.89 6.62 -8.95
C LEU A 98 -4.46 6.19 -9.24
N VAL A 99 -4.19 4.88 -9.23
CA VAL A 99 -2.87 4.32 -9.55
C VAL A 99 -2.45 4.69 -10.97
N ARG A 100 -3.36 4.58 -11.93
CA ARG A 100 -3.10 4.98 -13.33
C ARG A 100 -2.85 6.48 -13.44
N GLU A 101 -3.64 7.30 -12.75
CA GLU A 101 -3.50 8.76 -12.75
C GLU A 101 -2.21 9.24 -12.07
N ALA A 102 -1.76 8.51 -11.05
CA ALA A 102 -0.48 8.77 -10.39
C ALA A 102 0.74 8.41 -11.26
N GLY A 103 0.56 7.71 -12.38
CA GLY A 103 1.59 7.48 -13.40
C GLY A 103 2.79 6.64 -12.95
N PHE A 104 2.58 5.63 -12.10
CA PHE A 104 3.67 4.78 -11.59
C PHE A 104 3.44 3.30 -11.85
N GLU A 105 4.18 2.75 -12.82
CA GLU A 105 4.04 1.37 -13.28
C GLU A 105 4.36 0.30 -12.21
N ASN A 106 5.12 0.71 -11.19
CA ASN A 106 5.50 -0.12 -10.05
C ASN A 106 4.51 -0.03 -8.88
N ARG A 107 3.38 0.67 -9.03
CA ARG A 107 2.23 0.61 -8.12
C ARG A 107 1.09 -0.13 -8.83
N ARG A 108 0.52 -1.14 -8.17
CA ARG A 108 -0.55 -1.97 -8.75
C ARG A 108 -1.58 -2.36 -7.70
N VAL A 109 -2.81 -2.55 -8.18
CA VAL A 109 -3.95 -2.99 -7.37
C VAL A 109 -4.20 -4.47 -7.65
N PHE A 110 -4.39 -5.25 -6.59
CA PHE A 110 -4.58 -6.69 -6.63
C PHE A 110 -5.80 -7.08 -5.80
N GLN A 111 -6.46 -8.17 -6.21
CA GLN A 111 -7.53 -8.78 -5.42
C GLN A 111 -7.08 -10.10 -4.76
N GLN A 112 -5.89 -10.58 -5.10
CA GLN A 112 -5.33 -11.85 -4.61
C GLN A 112 -3.96 -11.61 -3.99
N GLY A 113 -3.81 -11.99 -2.72
CA GLY A 113 -2.56 -11.92 -1.98
C GLY A 113 -1.38 -12.59 -2.69
N PRO A 114 -1.50 -13.85 -3.17
CA PRO A 114 -0.40 -14.54 -3.85
C PRO A 114 0.12 -13.81 -5.09
N VAL A 115 -0.76 -13.18 -5.88
CA VAL A 115 -0.36 -12.41 -7.08
C VAL A 115 0.34 -11.10 -6.69
N ALA A 116 -0.12 -10.45 -5.63
CA ALA A 116 0.55 -9.28 -5.08
C ALA A 116 1.95 -9.62 -4.56
N LEU A 117 2.09 -10.77 -3.87
CA LEU A 117 3.37 -11.27 -3.37
C LEU A 117 4.34 -11.56 -4.51
N GLU A 118 3.90 -12.25 -5.57
CA GLU A 118 4.75 -12.49 -6.74
C GLU A 118 5.26 -11.17 -7.35
N PHE A 119 4.40 -10.15 -7.38
CA PHE A 119 4.78 -8.84 -7.91
C PHE A 119 5.84 -8.13 -7.07
N ILE A 120 5.68 -8.06 -5.73
CA ILE A 120 6.65 -7.39 -4.86
C ILE A 120 7.89 -8.25 -4.59
N GLY A 121 7.74 -9.58 -4.56
CA GLY A 121 8.77 -10.55 -4.22
C GLY A 121 9.99 -10.50 -5.14
N ARG A 122 9.82 -10.00 -6.37
CA ARG A 122 10.91 -9.78 -7.34
C ARG A 122 12.01 -8.85 -6.85
N VAL A 123 11.72 -8.00 -5.85
CA VAL A 123 12.69 -7.08 -5.26
C VAL A 123 12.90 -7.30 -3.77
N LEU A 124 12.25 -8.30 -3.17
CA LEU A 124 12.39 -8.65 -1.75
C LEU A 124 13.47 -9.72 -1.55
N GLN A 125 14.07 -9.72 -0.37
CA GLN A 125 14.95 -10.77 0.13
C GLN A 125 14.14 -11.88 0.82
N PRO A 126 14.70 -13.09 1.00
CA PRO A 126 13.95 -14.24 1.54
C PRO A 126 13.24 -13.96 2.88
N HIS A 127 13.89 -13.27 3.82
CA HIS A 127 13.27 -12.95 5.12
C HIS A 127 12.16 -11.89 5.01
N GLU A 128 12.24 -11.00 4.03
CA GLU A 128 11.17 -10.02 3.74
C GLU A 128 9.98 -10.70 3.04
N ILE A 129 10.24 -11.72 2.20
CA ILE A 129 9.19 -12.55 1.60
C ILE A 129 8.42 -13.28 2.70
N VAL A 130 9.12 -13.92 3.65
CA VAL A 130 8.47 -14.58 4.80
C VAL A 130 7.63 -13.60 5.61
N ALA A 131 8.12 -12.38 5.85
CA ALA A 131 7.34 -11.34 6.54
C ALA A 131 6.09 -10.92 5.75
N ALA A 132 6.19 -10.80 4.42
CA ALA A 132 5.04 -10.52 3.57
C ALA A 132 4.02 -11.66 3.57
N GLU A 133 4.48 -12.92 3.53
CA GLU A 133 3.62 -14.10 3.63
C GLU A 133 2.88 -14.15 4.97
N SER A 134 3.56 -13.88 6.10
CA SER A 134 2.94 -13.80 7.41
C SER A 134 1.85 -12.73 7.45
N PHE A 135 2.14 -11.52 6.93
CA PHE A 135 1.14 -10.47 6.83
C PHE A 135 -0.07 -10.92 6.01
N LEU A 136 0.13 -11.56 4.85
CA LEU A 136 -0.96 -12.08 4.01
C LEU A 136 -1.73 -13.24 4.68
N ALA A 137 -1.09 -14.07 5.48
CA ALA A 137 -1.75 -15.15 6.20
C ALA A 137 -2.67 -14.61 7.31
N GLU A 138 -2.25 -13.57 8.04
CA GLU A 138 -3.10 -12.88 9.01
C GLU A 138 -4.34 -12.24 8.39
N LEU A 139 -4.21 -11.85 7.12
CA LEU A 139 -5.27 -11.21 6.36
C LEU A 139 -6.38 -12.19 5.94
N ASP A 140 -6.09 -13.49 5.85
CA ASP A 140 -7.02 -14.53 5.37
C ASP A 140 -7.59 -15.41 6.50
N GLY A 141 -7.11 -15.23 7.74
CA GLY A 141 -7.65 -15.88 8.96
C GLY A 141 -8.81 -15.11 9.57
#